data_AF-A0A1H2JQB0-F1
#
_entry.id   AF-A0A1H2JQB0-F1
#
_cell.length_a   1.000
_cell.length_b   1.000
_cell.length_c   1.000
_cell.angle_alpha   90.00
_cell.angle_beta   90.00
_cell.angle_gamma   90.00
#
_symmetry.space_group_name_H-M   'P 1'
#
loop_
_entity.id
_entity.type
_entity.pdbx_description
1 polymer ?
#
loop_
_entity_poly.entity_id
_entity_poly.type
_entity_poly.pdbx_seq_one_letter_code
_entity_poly.pdbx_strand_id
1 'polypeptide(L)' 'MSRAELANLVGINVQSVGALERGDNYPSLDLAFRICDVFDLPVEAVFSRTPFGAMSAELYRRDTQKAANGSPTNDTGGES' A
#
# COMPACT_ATOMS: atom_id res chain seq x y z
N MET A 1 13.59 8.25 3.15
CA MET A 1 14.00 8.36 1.73
C MET A 1 13.63 9.74 1.23
N SER A 2 14.56 10.47 0.62
CA SER A 2 14.32 11.75 -0.04
C SER A 2 13.92 11.55 -1.51
N ARG A 3 13.38 12.61 -2.15
CA ARG A 3 13.08 12.60 -3.60
C ARG A 3 14.32 12.32 -4.45
N ALA A 4 15.46 12.90 -4.07
CA ALA A 4 16.72 12.71 -4.79
C ALA A 4 17.23 11.26 -4.64
N GLU A 5 17.09 10.68 -3.45
CA GLU A 5 17.41 9.26 -3.23
C GLU A 5 16.53 8.35 -4.07
N LEU A 6 15.20 8.57 -4.08
CA LEU A 6 14.28 7.79 -4.92
C LEU A 6 14.66 7.92 -6.40
N ALA A 7 14.89 9.14 -6.87
CA ALA A 7 15.27 9.42 -8.26
C ALA A 7 16.55 8.66 -8.67
N ASN A 8 17.55 8.63 -7.80
CA ASN A 8 18.79 7.89 -8.02
C ASN A 8 18.53 6.37 -8.05
N LEU A 9 17.75 5.83 -7.12
CA LEU A 9 17.42 4.40 -7.07
C LEU A 9 16.65 3.94 -8.31
N VAL A 10 15.74 4.77 -8.80
CA VAL A 10 14.92 4.48 -9.99
C VAL A 10 15.43 5.20 -11.23
N GLY A 11 16.71 5.58 -11.29
CA GLY A 11 17.38 6.06 -12.50
C GLY A 11 16.65 7.17 -13.29
N ILE A 12 16.02 8.13 -12.61
CA ILE A 12 15.37 9.30 -13.23
C ILE A 12 15.90 10.60 -12.66
N ASN A 13 15.56 11.72 -13.30
CA ASN A 13 15.84 13.04 -12.76
C ASN A 13 14.91 13.34 -11.57
N VAL A 14 15.41 14.02 -10.53
CA VAL A 14 14.62 14.46 -9.38
C VAL A 14 13.40 15.32 -9.76
N GLN A 15 13.47 16.08 -10.85
CA GLN A 15 12.35 16.86 -11.37
C GLN A 15 11.22 15.97 -11.91
N SER A 16 11.57 14.80 -12.48
CA SER A 16 10.61 13.81 -12.94
C SER A 16 9.82 13.22 -11.78
N VAL A 17 10.43 13.03 -10.60
CA VAL A 17 9.71 12.64 -9.37
C VAL A 17 8.65 13.68 -9.02
N GLY A 18 8.98 14.98 -9.09
CA GLY A 18 8.01 16.04 -8.84
C GLY A 18 6.85 16.06 -9.85
N ALA A 19 7.10 15.75 -11.12
CA ALA A 19 6.06 15.62 -12.15
C ALA A 19 5.13 14.42 -11.90
N LEU A 20 5.68 13.30 -11.43
CA LEU A 20 4.88 12.13 -11.03
C LEU A 20 3.94 12.45 -9.87
N GLU A 21 4.42 13.17 -8.84
CA GLU A 21 3.60 13.51 -7.67
C GLU A 21 2.44 14.45 -7.98
N ARG A 22 2.61 15.35 -8.97
CA ARG A 22 1.53 16.24 -9.42
C ARG A 22 0.58 15.58 -10.42
N GLY A 23 0.93 14.41 -10.94
CA GLY A 23 0.18 13.74 -12.00
C GLY A 23 0.36 14.36 -13.38
N ASP A 24 1.37 15.23 -13.57
CA ASP A 24 1.67 15.85 -14.86
C ASP A 24 2.20 14.82 -15.87
N ASN A 25 2.80 13.74 -15.37
CA ASN A 25 3.32 12.65 -16.17
C ASN A 25 3.02 11.31 -15.51
N TYR A 26 2.70 10.30 -16.33
CA TYR A 26 2.56 8.92 -15.86
C TYR A 26 3.88 8.16 -16.06
N PRO A 27 4.26 7.29 -15.12
CA PRO A 27 5.47 6.49 -15.28
C PRO A 27 5.29 5.47 -16.43
N SER A 28 6.38 5.13 -17.11
CA SER A 28 6.39 3.91 -17.93
C SER A 28 6.19 2.69 -17.04
N LEU A 29 5.77 1.56 -17.63
CA LEU A 29 5.60 0.31 -16.87
C LEU A 29 6.91 -0.14 -16.19
N ASP A 30 8.05 0.03 -16.88
CA ASP A 30 9.38 -0.21 -16.32
C ASP A 30 9.67 0.67 -15.09
N LEU A 31 9.39 1.97 -15.18
CA LEU A 31 9.61 2.88 -14.05
C LEU A 31 8.68 2.55 -12.88
N ALA A 32 7.44 2.16 -13.15
CA ALA A 32 6.50 1.72 -12.14
C ALA A 32 7.05 0.50 -11.36
N PHE A 33 7.57 -0.51 -12.07
CA PHE A 33 8.15 -1.69 -11.42
C PHE A 33 9.44 -1.37 -10.64
N ARG A 34 10.32 -0.51 -11.17
CA ARG A 34 11.51 -0.08 -10.40
C ARG A 34 11.15 0.66 -9.12
N ILE A 35 10.07 1.44 -9.13
CA ILE A 35 9.54 2.06 -7.91
C ILE A 35 9.03 0.97 -6.94
N CYS A 36 8.33 -0.05 -7.44
CA CYS A 36 7.84 -1.17 -6.64
C CYS A 36 8.99 -1.93 -5.95
N ASP A 37 10.07 -2.21 -6.68
CA ASP A 37 11.26 -2.90 -6.16
C ASP A 37 11.92 -2.11 -5.01
N VAL A 38 11.95 -0.77 -5.10
CA VAL A 38 12.52 0.09 -4.05
C VAL A 38 11.74 -0.02 -2.74
N PHE A 39 10.44 -0.26 -2.81
CA PHE A 39 9.57 -0.36 -1.63
C PHE A 39 9.28 -1.79 -1.19
N ASP A 40 9.74 -2.80 -1.95
CA ASP A 40 9.40 -4.21 -1.74
C ASP A 40 7.88 -4.44 -1.65
N LEU A 41 7.15 -3.81 -2.59
CA LEU A 41 5.70 -3.84 -2.65
C LEU A 41 5.20 -4.22 -4.04
N PRO A 42 4.06 -4.93 -4.16
CA PRO A 42 3.47 -5.20 -5.46
C PRO A 42 2.88 -3.91 -6.06
N VAL A 43 2.66 -3.92 -7.39
CA VAL A 43 2.25 -2.72 -8.14
C VAL A 43 0.92 -2.13 -7.65
N GLU A 44 -0.03 -2.96 -7.26
CA GLU A 44 -1.33 -2.54 -6.73
C GLU A 44 -1.26 -1.88 -5.35
N ALA A 45 -0.18 -2.09 -4.60
CA ALA A 45 0.05 -1.42 -3.33
C ALA A 45 0.69 -0.04 -3.50
N VAL A 46 1.33 0.22 -4.64
CA VAL A 46 1.99 1.49 -4.96
C VAL A 46 1.11 2.38 -5.84
N PHE A 47 0.41 1.78 -6.81
CA PHE A 47 -0.40 2.49 -7.79
C PHE A 47 -1.86 2.03 -7.72
N SER A 48 -2.76 2.99 -7.60
CA SER A 48 -4.20 2.76 -7.59
C SER A 48 -4.93 3.81 -8.41
N ARG A 49 -6.02 3.40 -9.08
CA ARG A 49 -6.92 4.32 -9.79
C ARG A 49 -7.83 5.10 -8.84
N THR A 50 -7.99 4.59 -7.62
CA THR A 50 -8.75 5.25 -6.55
C THR A 50 -7.79 5.69 -5.44
N PRO A 51 -7.97 6.87 -4.84
CA PRO A 51 -7.15 7.31 -3.73
C PRO A 51 -7.11 6.25 -2.62
N PHE A 52 -5.94 6.02 -2.04
CA PHE A 52 -5.82 5.16 -0.87
C PHE A 52 -6.62 5.73 0.29
N GLY A 53 -7.31 4.87 1.02
CA GLY A 53 -7.98 5.25 2.26
C GLY A 53 -6.98 5.74 3.30
N ALA A 54 -7.46 6.53 4.26
CA ALA A 54 -6.63 6.91 5.39
C ALA A 54 -6.14 5.65 6.14
N MET A 55 -4.85 5.63 6.49
CA MET A 55 -4.23 4.48 7.17
C MET A 55 -4.95 4.13 8.48
N SER A 56 -5.42 5.13 9.22
CA SER A 56 -6.22 4.94 10.45
C SER A 56 -7.53 4.19 10.18
N ALA A 57 -8.25 4.54 9.12
CA ALA A 57 -9.48 3.87 8.74
C ALA A 57 -9.23 2.39 8.38
N GLU A 58 -8.10 2.10 7.76
CA GLU A 58 -7.71 0.72 7.43
C GLU A 58 -7.32 -0.10 8.67
N LEU A 59 -6.56 0.49 9.60
CA LEU A 59 -6.15 -0.19 10.84
C LEU A 59 -7.35 -0.54 11.73
N TYR A 60 -8.23 0.43 12.02
CA TYR A 60 -9.40 0.18 12.87
C TYR A 60 -10.45 -0.74 12.21
N ARG A 61 -10.52 -0.77 10.87
CA ARG A 61 -11.38 -1.73 10.15
C ARG A 61 -10.92 -3.17 10.37
N ARG A 62 -9.62 -3.42 10.38
CA ARG A 62 -9.08 -4.78 10.58
C ARG A 62 -9.35 -5.30 12.00
N ASP A 63 -9.28 -4.42 13.01
CA ASP A 63 -9.57 -4.80 14.39
C ASP A 63 -11.04 -5.22 14.56
N THR A 64 -11.96 -4.47 13.94
CA THR A 64 -13.39 -4.79 13.97
C THR A 64 -13.73 -6.07 13.18
N GLN A 65 -13.08 -6.29 12.03
CA GLN A 65 -13.25 -7.54 11.25
C GLN A 65 -12.65 -8.77 11.95
N LYS A 66 -11.50 -8.62 12.63
CA LYS A 66 -10.89 -9.70 13.41
C LYS A 66 -11.76 -10.09 14.61
N ALA A 67 -12.36 -9.12 15.30
CA ALA A 67 -13.30 -9.38 16.39
C ALA A 67 -14.58 -10.08 15.91
N ALA A 68 -15.10 -9.71 14.73
CA ALA A 68 -16.29 -10.34 14.16
C ALA A 68 -16.05 -11.79 13.68
N ASN A 69 -14.86 -12.09 13.14
CA ASN A 69 -14.52 -13.44 12.67
C ASN A 69 -14.03 -14.39 13.79
N GLY A 70 -13.87 -13.91 15.02
CA GLY A 70 -13.46 -14.70 16.18
C GLY A 70 -14.62 -15.06 17.12
N SER A 71 -15.68 -15.70 16.62
CA SER A 71 -16.74 -16.24 17.49
C SER A 71 -16.35 -17.60 18.11
N PRO A 72 -16.82 -17.88 19.34
CA PRO A 72 -16.25 -18.88 20.24
C PRO A 72 -16.56 -20.31 19.78
N THR A 73 -15.59 -21.22 19.96
CA THR A 73 -15.84 -22.66 19.94
C THR A 73 -16.90 -22.96 20.99
N ASN A 74 -18.04 -23.43 20.52
CA ASN A 74 -19.18 -23.83 21.32
C ASN A 74 -18.78 -25.06 22.17
N ASP A 75 -18.41 -24.85 23.43
CA ASP A 75 -18.26 -25.92 24.42
C ASP A 75 -19.67 -26.33 24.86
N THR A 76 -20.31 -27.18 24.05
CA THR A 76 -21.53 -27.88 24.43
C THR A 76 -21.13 -29.30 24.82
N GLY A 77 -21.03 -29.54 26.13
CA GLY A 77 -20.95 -30.88 26.71
C GLY A 77 -20.61 -30.79 28.20
N GLY A 78 -21.48 -31.11 29.14
CA GLY A 78 -22.84 -31.63 29.09
C GLY A 78 -23.42 -31.55 30.50
N GLU A 79 -24.74 -31.43 30.58
CA GLU A 79 -25.48 -31.72 31.81
C GLU A 79 -25.42 -33.22 32.09
N SER A 80 -25.05 -33.60 33.31
CA SER A 80 -25.52 -34.77 34.06
C SER A 80 -25.14 -34.60 35.52
#